data_AF-A0A970X3N4-F1
#
_entry.id   AF-A0A970X3N4-F1
#
_cell.length_a   1.000
_cell.length_b   1.000
_cell.length_c   1.000
_cell.angle_alpha   90.00
_cell.angle_beta   90.00
_cell.angle_gamma   90.00
#
_symmetry.space_group_name_H-M   'P 1'
#
loop_
_entity.id
_entity.type
_entity.pdbx_description
1 polymer ?
#
loop_
_entity_poly.entity_id
_entity_poly.type
_entity_poly.pdbx_seq_one_letter_code
_entity_poly.pdbx_strand_id
1 'polypeptide(L)' 'KTLDWGYADNHLNSSSKIAFDLDWAVDAAGRPVHLDSIHFVRVYTAVNQEAGWLGELSTEVSGAEVF' A
#
# COMPACT_ATOMS: atom_id res chain seq x y z
N LYS A 1 14.75 0.85 -10.10
CA LYS A 1 14.70 2.23 -9.54
C LYS A 1 13.48 2.27 -8.65
N THR A 2 13.66 2.45 -7.35
CA THR A 2 12.53 2.56 -6.41
C THR A 2 11.84 3.91 -6.62
N LEU A 3 10.51 3.91 -6.69
CA LEU A 3 9.68 5.11 -6.63
C LEU A 3 9.68 5.66 -5.19
N ASP A 4 9.14 6.85 -4.96
CA ASP A 4 9.01 7.36 -3.58
C ASP A 4 7.80 6.76 -2.84
N TRP A 5 6.77 6.30 -3.57
CA TRP A 5 5.53 5.72 -3.03
C TRP A 5 4.71 5.01 -4.13
N GLY A 6 3.68 4.25 -3.75
CA GLY A 6 2.57 3.87 -4.63
C GLY A 6 2.59 2.47 -5.25
N TYR A 7 3.64 1.66 -5.02
CA TYR A 7 3.67 0.28 -5.50
C TYR A 7 4.10 -0.67 -4.37
N ALA A 8 3.43 -1.82 -4.25
CA ALA A 8 3.80 -2.84 -3.29
C ALA A 8 5.20 -3.39 -3.63
N ASP A 9 6.02 -3.66 -2.62
CA ASP A 9 7.41 -4.12 -2.79
C ASP A 9 8.35 -3.11 -3.51
N ASN A 10 7.97 -1.82 -3.48
CA ASN A 10 8.79 -0.74 -4.03
C ASN A 10 10.02 -0.40 -3.15
N HIS A 11 10.02 -0.83 -1.88
CA HIS A 11 11.14 -0.68 -0.96
C HIS A 11 11.34 -1.96 -0.16
N LEU A 12 12.57 -2.17 0.35
CA LEU A 12 12.90 -3.30 1.22
C LEU A 12 11.95 -3.36 2.44
N ASN A 13 11.66 -4.58 2.92
CA ASN A 13 10.81 -4.80 4.10
C ASN A 13 11.32 -4.13 5.39
N SER A 14 12.57 -3.69 5.42
CA SER A 14 13.16 -2.93 6.54
C SER A 14 13.05 -1.40 6.39
N SER A 15 12.45 -0.91 5.30
CA SER A 15 12.32 0.51 5.00
C SER A 15 11.04 1.06 5.64
N SER A 16 11.13 2.22 6.30
CA SER A 16 9.95 2.95 6.77
C SER A 16 9.02 3.40 5.64
N LYS A 17 9.49 3.37 4.38
CA LYS A 17 8.71 3.74 3.20
C LYS A 17 7.73 2.67 2.71
N ILE A 18 7.67 1.49 3.34
CA ILE A 18 6.67 0.45 3.02
C ILE A 18 5.38 0.60 3.82
N ALA A 19 5.37 1.48 4.83
CA ALA A 19 4.20 1.74 5.66
C ALA A 19 3.25 2.75 4.99
N PHE A 20 2.02 2.82 5.49
CA PHE A 20 1.08 3.91 5.20
C PHE A 20 0.86 4.73 6.48
N ASP A 21 0.83 6.05 6.35
CA ASP A 21 0.59 6.99 7.45
C ASP A 21 -0.71 7.78 7.21
N LEU A 22 -1.52 7.92 8.26
CA LEU A 22 -2.76 8.71 8.19
C LEU A 22 -2.49 10.21 8.05
N ASP A 23 -1.33 10.69 8.49
CA ASP A 23 -0.92 12.08 8.29
C ASP A 23 -0.72 12.45 6.81
N TRP A 24 -0.64 11.45 5.93
CA TRP A 24 -0.56 11.65 4.47
C TRP A 24 -1.93 11.79 3.81
N ALA A 25 -3.03 11.72 4.56
CA ALA A 25 -4.36 11.84 4.00
C ALA A 25 -4.59 13.21 3.36
N VAL A 26 -5.20 13.20 2.18
CA VAL A 26 -5.57 14.42 1.44
C VAL A 26 -7.02 14.36 0.98
N ASP A 27 -7.66 15.51 0.85
CA ASP A 27 -8.99 15.63 0.24
C ASP A 27 -8.93 15.52 -1.30
N ALA A 28 -10.11 15.62 -1.94
CA ALA A 28 -10.23 15.54 -3.39
C ALA A 28 -9.48 16.66 -4.16
N ALA A 29 -9.09 17.75 -3.47
CA ALA A 29 -8.29 18.84 -4.03
C ALA A 29 -6.80 18.69 -3.73
N GLY A 30 -6.38 17.59 -3.09
CA GLY A 30 -4.99 17.33 -2.71
C GLY A 30 -4.54 18.10 -1.46
N ARG A 31 -5.47 18.66 -0.67
CA ARG A 31 -5.13 19.39 0.56
C ARG A 31 -5.02 18.41 1.73
N PRO A 32 -4.02 18.56 2.62
CA PRO A 32 -3.88 17.71 3.80
C PRO A 32 -5.14 17.72 4.68
N VAL A 33 -5.53 16.55 5.18
CA VAL A 33 -6.62 16.38 6.13
C VAL A 33 -6.22 15.49 7.28
N HIS A 34 -6.78 15.73 8.46
CA HIS A 34 -6.59 14.87 9.62
C HIS A 34 -7.66 13.77 9.62
N LEU A 35 -7.25 12.52 9.80
CA LEU A 35 -8.14 11.37 9.98
C LEU A 35 -7.91 10.77 11.37
N ASP A 36 -8.95 10.79 12.21
CA ASP A 36 -8.85 10.26 13.58
C ASP A 36 -8.66 8.73 13.59
N SER A 37 -9.27 8.02 12.64
CA SER A 37 -9.21 6.56 12.57
C SER A 37 -9.61 6.01 11.20
N ILE A 38 -9.13 4.81 10.91
CA ILE A 38 -9.59 3.97 9.80
C ILE A 38 -10.43 2.82 10.35
N HIS A 39 -11.64 2.67 9.81
CA HIS A 39 -12.55 1.59 10.23
C HIS A 39 -12.39 0.34 9.38
N PHE A 40 -11.98 0.51 8.12
CA PHE A 40 -11.85 -0.57 7.15
C PHE A 40 -10.68 -0.31 6.22
N VAL A 41 -9.86 -1.33 5.99
CA VAL A 41 -8.88 -1.36 4.90
C VAL A 41 -9.41 -2.35 3.87
N ARG A 42 -9.66 -1.87 2.65
CA ARG A 42 -10.08 -2.72 1.53
C ARG A 42 -8.92 -2.86 0.56
N VAL A 43 -8.38 -4.07 0.48
CA VAL A 43 -7.45 -4.45 -0.58
C VAL A 43 -8.28 -4.90 -1.77
N TYR A 44 -8.25 -4.16 -2.88
CA TYR A 44 -9.02 -4.48 -4.09
C TYR A 44 -8.10 -5.02 -5.18
N THR A 45 -7.77 -6.31 -5.08
CA THR A 45 -7.02 -7.04 -6.10
C THR A 45 -7.96 -7.74 -7.05
N ALA A 46 -8.40 -7.04 -8.10
CA ALA A 46 -9.07 -7.67 -9.23
C ALA A 46 -8.13 -7.63 -10.44
N VAL A 47 -7.18 -8.57 -10.49
CA VAL A 47 -6.37 -8.81 -11.70
C VAL A 47 -6.73 -10.19 -12.22
N ASN A 48 -7.45 -10.25 -13.34
CA ASN A 48 -7.73 -11.49 -14.05
C ASN A 48 -6.67 -11.68 -15.15
N GLN A 49 -5.47 -12.10 -14.77
CA GLN A 49 -4.32 -12.24 -15.67
C GLN A 49 -3.50 -13.50 -15.35
N GLU A 50 -2.99 -14.15 -16.41
CA GLU A 50 -2.05 -15.27 -16.36
C GLU A 50 -0.63 -14.73 -16.60
N ALA A 51 0.32 -15.03 -15.70
CA ALA A 51 1.67 -14.43 -15.66
C ALA A 51 2.80 -15.36 -16.16
N GLY A 52 2.48 -16.44 -16.88
CA GLY A 52 3.48 -17.32 -17.50
C GLY A 52 4.41 -18.02 -16.51
N TRP A 53 5.61 -18.43 -16.96
CA TRP A 53 6.48 -19.36 -16.23
C TRP A 53 7.05 -18.81 -14.91
N LEU A 54 7.35 -17.51 -14.80
CA LEU A 54 7.74 -16.93 -13.51
C LEU A 54 6.52 -16.65 -12.60
N GLY A 55 5.33 -16.48 -13.19
CA GLY A 55 4.05 -16.70 -12.51
C GLY A 55 3.61 -15.68 -11.45
N GLU A 56 4.37 -14.61 -11.19
CA GLU A 56 4.05 -13.74 -10.05
C GLU A 56 3.05 -12.63 -10.35
N LEU A 57 2.01 -12.59 -9.51
CA LEU A 57 1.02 -11.53 -9.34
C LEU A 57 0.61 -11.54 -7.86
N SER A 58 1.17 -10.63 -7.06
CA SER A 58 1.00 -10.66 -5.60
C SER A 58 0.45 -9.35 -5.07
N THR A 59 -0.56 -9.44 -4.21
CA THR A 59 -0.73 -8.48 -3.12
C THR A 59 -0.79 -9.30 -1.85
N GLU A 60 0.24 -9.17 -1.03
CA GLU A 60 0.39 -9.94 0.19
C GLU A 60 0.08 -9.06 1.39
N VAL A 61 -0.80 -9.56 2.27
CA VAL A 61 -1.05 -8.97 3.58
C VAL A 61 -0.54 -9.98 4.60
N SER A 62 0.62 -9.72 5.19
CA SER A 62 1.23 -10.59 6.20
C SER A 62 0.64 -10.41 7.60
N GLY A 63 -0.02 -9.27 7.85
CA GLY A 63 -0.67 -8.96 9.12
C GLY A 63 -0.92 -7.46 9.29
N ALA A 64 -1.52 -7.11 10.42
CA ALA A 64 -1.57 -5.74 10.93
C ALA A 64 -0.84 -5.72 12.27
N GLU A 65 0.06 -4.76 12.45
CA GLU A 65 0.82 -4.60 13.69
C GLU A 65 0.49 -3.25 14.33
N VAL A 66 0.47 -3.23 15.67
CA VAL A 66 0.35 -2.01 16.46
C VAL A 66 1.74 -1.70 16.97
N PHE A 67 2.31 -0.57 16.54
CA PHE A 67 3.61 -0.08 17.00
C PHE A 67 3.47 0.77 18.26
#